data_AF-A0A9D9G570-F1
#
_entry.id   AF-A0A9D9G570-F1
#
_cell.length_a   1.000
_cell.length_b   1.000
_cell.length_c   1.000
_cell.angle_alpha   90.00
_cell.angle_beta   90.00
_cell.angle_gamma   90.00
#
_symmetry.space_group_name_H-M   'P 1'
#
loop_
_entity.id
_entity.type
_entity.pdbx_description
1 polymer ?
#
loop_
_entity_poly.entity_id
_entity_poly.type
_entity_poly.pdbx_seq_one_letter_code
_entity_poly.pdbx_strand_id
1 'polypeptide(L)'
;MNDIQHIKHLLQRFYDGTSTVEEEQRLCDYFCNADNVPEELKTNQKMFRHLSEYNAEVMPPEDFEQRLLSALDTHTKRSKIRWKRFTAVAASVAILVGIGITFYIKSNRNPYEVTDPQLAYAITQEALLNASEKLNKVDRQLEKVSLILNKTNRKHNQQ
;
A
#
# COMPACT_ATOMS: atom_id res chain seq x y z
N MET A 1 52.25 10.49 31.76
CA MET A 1 50.99 10.87 31.06
C MET A 1 50.10 11.47 32.13
N ASN A 2 49.66 12.73 32.03
CA ASN A 2 48.93 13.42 33.11
C ASN A 2 47.67 12.61 33.51
N ASP A 3 47.54 12.23 34.78
CA ASP A 3 46.40 11.43 35.27
C ASP A 3 45.04 12.04 34.89
N ILE A 4 44.97 13.38 34.82
CA ILE A 4 43.78 14.13 34.38
C ILE A 4 43.40 13.80 32.92
N GLN A 5 44.37 13.63 32.02
CA GLN A 5 44.07 13.28 30.62
C GLN A 5 43.53 11.85 30.51
N HIS A 6 43.99 10.96 31.38
CA HIS A 6 43.45 9.61 31.45
C HIS A 6 42.00 9.60 31.95
N ILE A 7 41.69 10.37 33.01
CA ILE A 7 40.31 10.54 33.50
C ILE A 7 39.41 11.16 32.42
N LYS A 8 39.89 12.15 31.67
CA LYS A 8 39.14 12.73 30.54
C LYS A 8 38.83 11.71 29.45
N HIS A 9 39.80 10.85 29.11
CA HIS A 9 39.59 9.79 28.13
C HIS A 9 38.58 8.75 28.62
N LEU A 10 38.65 8.35 29.89
CA LEU A 10 37.68 7.43 30.49
C LEU A 10 36.27 8.03 30.52
N LEU A 11 36.13 9.32 30.85
CA LEU A 11 34.85 10.03 30.79
C LEU A 11 34.25 10.02 29.37
N GLN A 12 35.08 10.26 28.36
CA GLN A 12 34.62 10.19 26.98
C GLN A 12 34.06 8.80 26.65
N ARG A 13 34.78 7.73 27.02
CA ARG A 13 34.31 6.35 26.80
C ARG A 13 33.05 6.01 27.58
N PHE A 14 32.90 6.54 28.79
CA PHE A 14 31.67 6.43 29.57
C PHE A 14 30.49 7.07 28.85
N TYR A 15 30.66 8.29 28.33
CA TYR A 15 29.61 8.96 27.55
C TYR A 15 29.31 8.26 26.22
N ASP A 16 30.31 7.65 25.60
CA ASP A 16 30.16 6.86 24.38
C ASP A 16 29.55 5.46 24.65
N GLY A 17 29.37 5.07 25.92
CA GLY A 17 28.86 3.75 26.31
C GLY A 17 29.80 2.59 25.98
N THR A 18 31.11 2.86 25.90
CA THR A 18 32.15 1.88 25.55
C THR A 18 33.11 1.58 26.70
N SER A 19 32.88 2.12 27.89
CA SER A 19 33.64 1.81 29.10
C SER A 19 33.37 0.39 29.60
N THR A 20 34.36 -0.21 30.26
CA THR A 20 34.15 -1.45 31.02
C THR A 20 33.76 -1.15 32.47
N VAL A 21 33.24 -2.15 33.19
CA VAL A 21 32.83 -2.00 34.59
C VAL A 21 34.00 -1.56 35.48
N GLU A 22 35.20 -2.07 35.22
CA GLU A 22 36.40 -1.70 35.97
C GLU A 22 36.82 -0.23 35.73
N GLU A 23 36.61 0.26 34.51
CA GLU A 23 36.88 1.65 34.14
C GLU A 23 35.88 2.62 34.78
N GLU A 24 34.61 2.23 34.80
CA GLU A 24 33.54 2.98 35.49
C GLU A 24 33.76 3.02 36.99
N GLN A 25 34.19 1.91 37.59
CA GLN A 25 34.53 1.86 39.00
C GLN A 25 35.68 2.82 39.34
N ARG A 26 36.72 2.90 38.48
CA ARG A 26 37.79 3.89 38.64
C ARG A 26 37.31 5.33 38.54
N LEU A 27 36.37 5.63 37.62
CA LEU A 27 35.75 6.95 37.54
C LEU A 27 34.97 7.28 38.81
N CYS A 28 34.19 6.32 39.31
CA CYS A 28 33.45 6.44 40.56
C CYS A 28 34.39 6.69 41.74
N ASP A 29 35.45 5.89 41.89
CA ASP A 29 36.43 6.00 42.96
C ASP A 29 37.15 7.36 42.92
N TYR A 30 37.53 7.83 41.73
CA TYR A 30 38.15 9.14 41.54
C TYR A 30 37.21 10.27 41.97
N PHE A 31 35.97 10.29 41.48
CA PHE A 31 35.05 11.39 41.74
C PHE A 31 34.39 11.36 43.13
N CYS A 32 34.21 10.18 43.72
CA CYS A 32 33.64 10.05 45.06
C CYS A 32 34.64 10.45 46.16
N ASN A 33 35.93 10.12 45.97
CA ASN A 33 36.96 10.31 47.00
C ASN A 33 37.84 11.55 46.82
N ALA A 34 37.86 12.19 45.64
CA ALA A 34 38.69 13.37 45.42
C ALA A 34 38.03 14.65 45.95
N ASP A 35 38.74 15.41 46.79
CA ASP A 35 38.30 16.74 47.25
C ASP A 35 38.72 17.89 46.31
N ASN A 36 39.81 17.69 45.56
CA ASN A 36 40.38 18.72 44.68
C ASN A 36 40.37 18.27 43.22
N VAL A 37 39.22 18.43 42.57
CA VAL A 37 38.99 18.13 41.15
C VAL A 37 39.06 19.43 40.33
N PRO A 38 39.71 19.44 39.14
CA PRO A 38 39.74 20.59 38.25
C PRO A 38 38.34 21.13 37.96
N GLU A 39 38.21 22.45 37.78
CA GLU A 39 36.92 23.13 37.62
C GLU A 39 36.09 22.55 36.46
N GLU A 40 36.73 22.20 35.35
CA GLU A 40 36.13 21.55 34.17
C GLU A 40 35.46 20.19 34.48
N LEU A 41 35.91 19.50 35.54
CA LEU A 41 35.44 18.17 35.90
C LEU A 41 34.51 18.17 37.14
N LYS A 42 34.29 19.32 37.79
CA LYS A 42 33.40 19.43 38.95
C LYS A 42 31.95 19.04 38.64
N THR A 43 31.48 19.28 37.41
CA THR A 43 30.13 18.85 37.00
C THR A 43 30.03 17.32 36.98
N ASN A 44 31.04 16.66 36.43
CA ASN A 44 31.11 15.20 36.41
C ASN A 44 31.21 14.65 37.84
N GLN A 45 32.00 15.29 38.70
CA GLN A 45 32.11 14.92 40.11
C GLN A 45 30.75 14.92 40.81
N LYS A 46 29.94 15.96 40.65
CA LYS A 46 28.59 16.03 41.21
C LYS A 46 27.69 14.92 40.66
N MET A 47 27.77 14.65 39.37
CA MET A 47 27.01 13.57 38.73
C MET A 47 27.35 12.20 39.34
N PHE A 48 28.64 11.85 39.40
CA PHE A 48 29.09 10.58 39.96
C PHE A 48 28.80 10.44 41.46
N ARG A 49 28.86 11.53 42.23
CA ARG A 49 28.48 11.53 43.65
C ARG A 49 26.98 11.28 43.84
N HIS A 50 26.13 11.89 43.01
CA HIS A 50 24.70 11.55 43.03
C HIS A 50 24.46 10.11 42.59
N LEU A 51 25.14 9.65 41.55
CA LEU A 51 24.99 8.26 41.10
C LEU A 51 25.37 7.26 42.21
N SER A 52 26.44 7.53 42.98
CA SER A 52 26.82 6.68 44.11
C SER A 52 25.86 6.76 45.29
N GLU A 53 25.24 7.91 45.56
CA GLU A 53 24.17 8.06 46.56
C GLU A 53 22.94 7.19 46.22
N TYR A 54 22.60 7.06 44.93
CA TYR A 54 21.46 6.27 44.46
C TYR A 54 21.79 4.82 44.08
N ASN A 55 23.06 4.41 44.14
CA ASN A 55 23.49 3.02 43.92
C ASN A 55 23.11 2.07 45.07
N ALA A 56 22.51 2.57 46.16
CA ALA A 56 21.79 1.71 47.07
C ALA A 56 20.66 1.04 46.28
N GLU A 57 20.71 -0.27 46.15
CA GLU A 57 19.81 -1.14 45.39
C GLU A 57 18.33 -0.74 45.60
N VAL A 58 17.84 0.23 44.82
CA VAL A 58 16.46 0.69 44.91
C VAL A 58 15.64 -0.37 44.22
N MET A 59 15.17 -1.35 45.00
CA MET A 59 14.28 -2.36 44.46
C MET A 59 13.02 -1.64 43.95
N PRO A 60 12.71 -1.74 42.65
CA PRO A 60 11.51 -1.13 42.13
C PRO A 60 10.29 -1.73 42.84
N PRO A 61 9.19 -0.97 43.00
CA PRO A 61 7.94 -1.50 43.54
C PRO A 61 7.50 -2.75 42.77
N GLU A 62 6.88 -3.72 43.44
CA GLU A 62 6.44 -4.99 42.85
C GLU A 62 5.53 -4.80 41.61
N ASP A 63 4.78 -3.69 41.57
CA ASP A 63 3.88 -3.31 40.47
C ASP A 63 4.57 -2.53 39.32
N PHE A 64 5.89 -2.28 39.39
CA PHE A 64 6.60 -1.49 38.38
C PHE A 64 6.53 -2.13 36.99
N GLU A 65 6.76 -3.44 36.91
CA GLU A 65 6.72 -4.19 35.65
C GLU A 65 5.31 -4.19 35.05
N GLN A 66 4.29 -4.42 35.88
CA GLN A 66 2.90 -4.41 35.44
C GLN A 66 2.48 -3.03 34.91
N ARG A 67 2.86 -1.95 35.62
CA ARG A 67 2.61 -0.57 35.17
C ARG A 67 3.33 -0.27 33.85
N LEU A 68 4.58 -0.70 33.69
CA LEU A 68 5.34 -0.51 32.46
C LEU A 68 4.69 -1.23 31.27
N LEU A 69 4.34 -2.51 31.45
CA LEU A 69 3.67 -3.31 30.43
C LEU A 69 2.31 -2.71 30.04
N SER A 70 1.53 -2.26 31.03
CA SER A 70 0.24 -1.62 30.78
C SER A 70 0.37 -0.33 29.97
N ALA A 71 1.41 0.49 30.22
CA ALA A 71 1.67 1.72 29.49
C ALA A 71 2.05 1.43 28.02
N LEU A 72 2.88 0.43 27.76
CA LEU A 72 3.26 0.01 26.41
C LEU A 72 2.05 -0.52 25.61
N ASP A 73 1.16 -1.26 26.28
CA ASP A 73 0.01 -1.90 25.64
C ASP A 73 -1.10 -0.88 25.24
N THR A 74 -1.15 0.29 25.88
CA THR A 74 -2.07 1.37 25.46
C THR A 74 -1.69 1.99 24.10
N HIS A 75 -0.41 1.97 23.72
CA HIS A 75 0.05 2.51 22.44
C HIS A 75 -0.37 1.64 21.24
N THR A 76 -0.41 0.32 21.42
CA THR A 76 -0.78 -0.63 20.36
C THR A 76 -2.29 -0.66 20.10
N LYS A 77 -3.11 -0.51 21.15
CA LYS A 77 -4.58 -0.54 21.07
C LYS A 77 -5.17 0.65 20.30
N ARG A 78 -4.57 1.86 20.39
CA ARG A 78 -5.01 3.04 19.62
C ARG A 78 -4.84 2.89 18.10
N SER A 79 -3.89 2.08 17.66
CA SER A 79 -3.67 1.81 16.23
C SER A 79 -4.78 0.94 15.63
N LYS A 80 -5.14 -0.15 16.32
CA LYS A 80 -6.14 -1.13 15.83
C LYS A 80 -7.56 -0.54 15.69
N ILE A 81 -7.93 0.43 16.53
CA ILE A 81 -9.25 1.09 16.46
C ILE A 81 -9.39 2.00 15.23
N ARG A 82 -8.30 2.64 14.77
CA ARG A 82 -8.34 3.48 13.56
C ARG A 82 -8.61 2.66 12.29
N TRP A 83 -7.98 1.49 12.15
CA TRP A 83 -8.17 0.62 10.98
C TRP A 83 -9.61 0.12 10.84
N LYS A 84 -10.28 -0.21 11.95
CA LYS A 84 -11.70 -0.61 11.96
C LYS A 84 -12.66 0.49 11.48
N ARG A 85 -12.29 1.78 11.55
CA ARG A 85 -13.12 2.87 11.03
C ARG A 85 -12.99 3.02 9.51
N PHE A 86 -11.83 2.70 8.94
CA PHE A 86 -11.62 2.72 7.49
C PHE A 86 -12.30 1.56 6.76
N THR A 87 -12.45 0.39 7.40
CA THR A 87 -13.15 -0.76 6.80
C THR A 87 -14.64 -0.51 6.61
N ALA A 88 -15.28 0.25 7.51
CA ALA A 88 -16.70 0.61 7.38
C ALA A 88 -16.96 1.51 6.17
N VAL A 89 -16.05 2.46 5.90
CA VAL A 89 -16.14 3.34 4.73
C VAL A 89 -15.97 2.55 3.43
N ALA A 90 -14.98 1.66 3.37
CA ALA A 90 -14.73 0.83 2.18
C ALA A 90 -15.95 -0.04 1.79
N ALA A 91 -16.64 -0.63 2.77
CA ALA A 91 -17.85 -1.41 2.50
C ALA A 91 -18.98 -0.57 1.87
N SER A 92 -19.20 0.65 2.36
CA SER A 92 -20.22 1.55 1.80
C SER A 92 -19.92 1.98 0.36
N VAL A 93 -18.65 2.25 0.04
CA VAL A 93 -18.22 2.61 -1.32
C VAL A 93 -18.36 1.40 -2.25
N ALA A 94 -17.98 0.20 -1.80
CA ALA A 94 -18.12 -1.03 -2.58
C ALA A 94 -19.59 -1.33 -2.94
N ILE A 95 -20.53 -1.08 -2.03
CA ILE A 95 -21.97 -1.24 -2.30
C ILE A 95 -22.43 -0.25 -3.38
N LEU A 96 -22.06 1.04 -3.26
CA LEU A 96 -22.43 2.06 -4.25
C LEU A 96 -21.85 1.76 -5.64
N VAL A 97 -20.58 1.36 -5.70
CA VAL A 97 -19.92 0.95 -6.95
C VAL A 97 -20.58 -0.30 -7.54
N GLY A 98 -20.89 -1.30 -6.71
CA GLY A 98 -21.59 -2.51 -7.14
C GLY A 98 -22.95 -2.17 -7.77
N ILE A 99 -23.75 -1.33 -7.11
CA ILE A 99 -25.03 -0.86 -7.65
C ILE A 99 -24.82 -0.11 -8.97
N GLY A 100 -23.86 0.81 -9.03
CA GLY A 100 -23.53 1.56 -10.25
C GLY A 100 -23.16 0.67 -11.43
N ILE A 101 -22.32 -0.35 -11.21
CA ILE A 101 -21.92 -1.33 -12.24
C ILE A 101 -23.14 -2.13 -12.72
N THR A 102 -24.01 -2.59 -11.82
CA THR A 102 -25.21 -3.35 -12.22
C THR A 102 -26.17 -2.51 -13.06
N PHE A 103 -26.37 -1.24 -12.72
CA PHE A 103 -27.19 -0.31 -13.49
C PHE A 103 -26.56 0.01 -14.84
N TYR A 104 -25.24 0.23 -14.90
CA TYR A 104 -24.52 0.48 -16.14
C TYR A 104 -24.62 -0.70 -17.10
N ILE A 105 -24.36 -1.93 -16.62
CA ILE A 105 -24.49 -3.15 -17.44
C ILE A 105 -25.93 -3.32 -17.90
N LYS A 106 -26.93 -3.12 -17.01
CA LYS A 106 -28.34 -3.23 -17.38
C LYS A 106 -28.76 -2.18 -18.42
N SER A 107 -28.24 -0.95 -18.32
CA SER A 107 -28.53 0.13 -19.27
C SER A 107 -27.86 -0.08 -20.63
N ASN A 108 -26.72 -0.77 -20.66
CA ASN A 108 -25.97 -1.08 -21.89
C ASN A 108 -26.31 -2.45 -22.50
N ARG A 109 -27.27 -3.20 -21.95
CA ARG A 109 -27.75 -4.43 -22.58
C ARG A 109 -28.48 -4.10 -23.88
N ASN A 110 -28.01 -4.67 -24.98
CA ASN A 110 -28.65 -4.47 -26.27
C ASN A 110 -29.94 -5.30 -26.31
N PRO A 111 -31.13 -4.69 -26.46
CA PRO A 111 -32.41 -5.43 -26.40
C PRO A 111 -32.59 -6.45 -27.53
N TYR A 112 -31.69 -6.46 -28.52
CA TYR A 112 -31.66 -7.40 -29.64
C TYR A 112 -30.63 -8.53 -29.48
N GLU A 113 -29.98 -8.63 -28.32
CA GLU A 113 -28.98 -9.66 -28.08
C GLU A 113 -29.65 -11.03 -27.85
N VAL A 114 -29.57 -11.89 -28.87
CA VAL A 114 -30.10 -13.26 -28.81
C VAL A 114 -29.23 -14.08 -27.86
N THR A 115 -29.74 -14.31 -26.64
CA THR A 115 -28.99 -14.94 -25.55
C THR A 115 -28.87 -16.46 -25.70
N ASP A 116 -29.75 -17.09 -26.49
CA ASP A 116 -29.70 -18.52 -26.80
C ASP A 116 -28.82 -18.77 -28.02
N PRO A 117 -27.67 -19.48 -27.87
CA PRO A 117 -26.76 -19.76 -28.96
C PRO A 117 -27.44 -20.46 -30.14
N GLN A 118 -28.33 -21.43 -29.88
CA GLN A 118 -28.96 -22.21 -30.96
C GLN A 118 -29.92 -21.35 -31.79
N LEU A 119 -30.68 -20.48 -31.13
CA LEU A 119 -31.57 -19.53 -31.77
C LEU A 119 -30.80 -18.47 -32.58
N ALA A 120 -29.66 -18.00 -32.07
CA ALA A 120 -28.80 -17.05 -32.77
C ALA A 120 -28.26 -17.63 -34.09
N TYR A 121 -27.85 -18.90 -34.09
CA TYR A 121 -27.42 -19.58 -35.32
C TYR A 121 -28.55 -19.69 -36.35
N ALA A 122 -29.76 -20.08 -35.91
CA ALA A 122 -30.91 -20.22 -36.80
C ALA A 122 -31.29 -18.88 -37.46
N ILE A 123 -31.41 -17.81 -36.68
CA ILE A 123 -31.74 -16.47 -37.19
C ILE A 123 -30.66 -15.96 -38.15
N THR A 124 -29.38 -16.20 -37.82
CA THR A 124 -28.25 -15.78 -38.67
C THR A 124 -28.25 -16.53 -39.99
N GLN A 125 -28.50 -17.84 -39.97
CA GLN A 125 -28.57 -18.65 -41.18
C GLN A 125 -29.72 -18.19 -42.08
N GLU A 126 -30.89 -17.91 -41.51
CA GLU A 126 -32.03 -17.38 -42.25
C GLU A 126 -31.71 -16.01 -42.87
N ALA A 127 -31.09 -15.11 -42.11
CA ALA A 127 -30.67 -13.81 -42.60
C ALA A 127 -29.65 -13.91 -43.75
N LEU A 128 -28.68 -14.83 -43.65
CA LEU A 128 -27.68 -15.09 -44.69
C LEU A 128 -28.31 -15.69 -45.95
N LEU A 129 -29.26 -16.61 -45.81
CA LEU A 129 -30.01 -17.18 -46.94
C LEU A 129 -30.80 -16.10 -47.66
N ASN A 130 -31.54 -15.28 -46.92
CA ASN A 130 -32.31 -14.16 -47.47
C ASN A 130 -31.40 -13.13 -48.17
N ALA A 131 -30.23 -12.84 -47.60
CA ALA A 131 -29.24 -11.97 -48.22
C ALA A 131 -28.71 -12.57 -49.53
N SER A 132 -28.35 -13.85 -49.52
CA SER A 132 -27.88 -14.57 -50.71
C SER A 132 -28.93 -14.60 -51.82
N GLU A 133 -30.20 -14.85 -51.49
CA GLU A 133 -31.29 -14.80 -52.47
C GLU A 133 -31.45 -13.43 -53.11
N LYS A 134 -31.36 -12.36 -52.31
CA LYS A 134 -31.46 -10.99 -52.82
C LYS A 134 -30.28 -10.65 -53.72
N LEU A 135 -29.05 -11.05 -53.34
CA LEU A 135 -27.86 -10.86 -54.17
C LEU A 135 -27.98 -11.62 -55.50
N ASN A 136 -28.38 -12.89 -55.46
CA ASN A 136 -28.63 -13.68 -56.67
C ASN A 136 -29.73 -13.08 -57.57
N LYS A 137 -30.76 -12.45 -56.98
CA LYS A 137 -31.79 -11.73 -57.76
C LYS A 137 -31.21 -10.48 -58.42
N VAL A 138 -30.35 -9.73 -57.72
CA VAL A 138 -29.65 -8.56 -58.27
C VAL A 138 -28.76 -8.97 -59.44
N ASP A 139 -27.94 -10.02 -59.29
CA ASP A 139 -27.05 -10.48 -60.36
C ASP A 139 -27.82 -10.85 -61.63
N ARG A 140 -28.93 -11.58 -61.49
CA ARG A 140 -29.81 -11.90 -62.64
C ARG A 140 -30.46 -10.66 -63.26
N GLN A 141 -30.76 -9.62 -62.47
CA GLN A 141 -31.27 -8.37 -63.01
C GLN A 141 -30.19 -7.61 -63.79
N LEU A 142 -28.95 -7.58 -63.29
CA LEU A 142 -27.82 -6.97 -63.97
C LEU A 142 -27.50 -7.69 -65.29
N GLU A 143 -27.58 -9.02 -65.33
CA GLU A 143 -27.42 -9.81 -66.55
C GLU A 143 -28.51 -9.49 -67.60
N LYS A 144 -29.77 -9.38 -67.17
CA LYS A 144 -30.86 -8.97 -68.09
C LYS A 144 -30.64 -7.57 -68.66
N VAL A 145 -30.21 -6.62 -67.82
CA VAL A 145 -29.91 -5.25 -68.25
C VAL A 145 -28.77 -5.24 -69.26
N SER A 146 -27.68 -5.97 -69.01
CA SER A 146 -26.54 -6.03 -69.94
C SER A 146 -26.91 -6.69 -71.27
N LEU A 147 -27.76 -7.71 -71.27
CA LEU A 147 -28.30 -8.33 -72.48
C LEU A 147 -29.16 -7.36 -73.29
N ILE A 148 -29.99 -6.55 -72.64
CA ILE A 148 -30.78 -5.51 -73.31
C ILE A 148 -29.87 -4.46 -73.93
N LEU A 149 -28.88 -3.97 -73.19
CA LEU A 149 -27.92 -2.96 -73.68
C LEU A 149 -27.13 -3.47 -74.89
N ASN A 150 -26.66 -4.72 -74.86
CA ASN A 150 -25.93 -5.32 -75.99
C ASN A 150 -26.84 -5.53 -77.22
N LYS A 151 -28.08 -6.00 -77.03
CA LYS A 151 -29.07 -6.11 -78.12
C LYS A 151 -29.40 -4.75 -78.75
N THR A 152 -29.56 -3.70 -77.93
CA THR A 152 -29.82 -2.34 -78.41
C THR A 152 -28.64 -1.77 -79.19
N ASN A 153 -27.42 -1.96 -78.70
CA ASN A 153 -26.20 -1.52 -79.40
C ASN A 153 -26.00 -2.24 -80.74
N ARG A 154 -26.30 -3.54 -80.83
CA ARG A 154 -26.23 -4.28 -82.11
C ARG A 154 -27.27 -3.82 -83.13
N LYS A 155 -28.47 -3.42 -82.70
CA LYS A 155 -29.50 -2.91 -83.61
C LYS A 155 -29.16 -1.54 -84.19
N HIS A 156 -28.49 -0.68 -83.41
CA HIS A 156 -28.00 0.63 -83.88
C HIS A 156 -26.83 0.52 -84.87
N ASN A 157 -26.01 -0.54 -84.79
CA ASN A 157 -24.86 -0.75 -85.69
C ASN A 157 -25.19 -1.55 -86.98
N GLN A 158 -26.47 -1.86 -87.24
CA GLN A 158 -26.92 -2.61 -88.43
C GLN A 158 -27.95 -1.85 -89.28
N GLN A 159 -28.20 -0.57 -88.99
CA GLN A 159 -28.94 0.38 -89.84
C GLN A 159 -27.97 1.42 -90.38
#